data_AF-A0A0R3QVP5-F1
#
_entry.id   AF-A0A0R3QVP5-F1
#
_cell.length_a   1.000
_cell.length_b   1.000
_cell.length_c   1.000
_cell.angle_alpha   90.00
_cell.angle_beta   90.00
_cell.angle_gamma   90.00
#
_symmetry.space_group_name_H-M   'P 1'
#
loop_
_entity.id
_entity.type
_entity.pdbx_description
1 polymer ?
#
loop_
_entity_poly.entity_id
_entity_poly.type
_entity_poly.pdbx_seq_one_letter_code
_entity_poly.pdbx_strand_id
1 'polypeptide(L)'
;MPSRNMVARLPTVEITICFLVWIVHSFAAFYVAWNVSSTFRHKIVLKASEYINGYQRDHTDAEWEFYSKSLSRILIINTLHMVLFKICPVLLPKKLSQCLLLAFWIVAEIFFTSATCVVIVFTLAVVMGIIANYWRSELVYWFTLIMLIVKIHSIINFSKVEDVYYREFNYYLYSTVKILNFCIYLSRTKEISVSSSLFFRYIQYIFYPPYSIVLIVLFNDFDAEMTEIENGSMKCINYRILMIRLVRIIVWFIAFEIILHFIHVHAVLVIGPALFDTLNEYEIASISYVNGKLFYMKYLLIFGIPSWFAFADGMKPPAGPICISRISNYSQMWRSFDRGLYVFLKKQ
;
A
#
# COMPACT_ATOMS: atom_id res chain seq x y z
N MET A 1 -24.27 10.51 31.83
CA MET A 1 -22.81 10.33 31.79
C MET A 1 -22.52 8.85 31.57
N PRO A 2 -21.83 8.43 30.50
CA PRO A 2 -21.48 7.02 30.36
C PRO A 2 -20.37 6.69 31.36
N SER A 3 -20.58 5.64 32.17
CA SER A 3 -19.58 5.10 33.07
C SER A 3 -18.33 4.74 32.26
N ARG A 4 -17.21 5.40 32.55
CA ARG A 4 -15.90 4.90 32.11
C ARG A 4 -15.72 3.54 32.78
N ASN A 5 -15.81 2.46 32.01
CA ASN A 5 -15.36 1.15 32.45
C ASN A 5 -13.91 1.31 32.94
N MET A 6 -13.72 1.29 34.26
CA MET A 6 -12.39 1.24 34.85
C MET A 6 -11.85 -0.16 34.56
N VAL A 7 -11.10 -0.28 33.47
CA VAL A 7 -10.35 -1.50 33.18
C VAL A 7 -9.33 -1.64 34.31
N ALA A 8 -9.54 -2.62 35.18
CA ALA A 8 -8.59 -2.95 36.24
C ALA A 8 -7.22 -3.19 35.61
N ARG A 9 -6.19 -2.47 36.09
CA ARG A 9 -4.82 -2.68 35.61
C ARG A 9 -4.29 -3.97 36.22
N LEU A 10 -3.90 -4.90 35.36
CA LEU A 10 -3.21 -6.12 35.78
C LEU A 10 -1.90 -5.76 36.52
N PRO A 11 -1.49 -6.55 37.53
CA PRO A 11 -0.20 -6.39 38.18
C PRO A 11 0.96 -6.44 37.17
N THR A 12 2.02 -5.66 37.41
CA THR A 12 3.20 -5.61 36.52
C THR A 12 3.85 -6.98 36.34
N VAL A 13 3.83 -7.81 37.39
CA VAL A 13 4.36 -9.18 37.35
C VAL A 13 3.60 -10.02 36.33
N GLU A 14 2.26 -9.97 36.38
CA GLU A 14 1.40 -10.71 35.44
C GLU A 14 1.63 -10.24 34.00
N ILE A 15 1.68 -8.92 33.77
CA ILE A 15 1.97 -8.36 32.45
C ILE A 15 3.33 -8.85 31.93
N THR A 16 4.34 -8.89 32.80
CA THR A 16 5.69 -9.33 32.44
C THR A 16 5.71 -10.81 32.10
N ILE A 17 5.04 -11.66 32.88
CA ILE A 17 4.90 -13.10 32.60
C ILE A 17 4.17 -13.33 31.28
N CYS A 18 3.02 -12.69 31.06
CA CYS A 18 2.28 -12.79 29.81
C CYS A 18 3.14 -12.38 28.61
N PHE A 19 3.93 -11.30 28.76
CA PHE A 19 4.82 -10.83 27.70
C PHE A 19 5.95 -11.82 27.41
N LEU A 20 6.57 -12.40 28.45
CA LEU A 20 7.61 -13.42 28.31
C LEU A 20 7.06 -14.68 27.64
N VAL A 21 5.91 -15.19 28.09
CA VAL A 21 5.21 -16.34 27.48
C VAL A 21 4.93 -16.07 26.01
N TRP A 22 4.42 -14.88 25.69
CA TRP A 22 4.15 -14.49 24.30
C TRP A 22 5.42 -14.44 23.44
N ILE A 23 6.53 -13.90 23.96
CA ILE A 23 7.82 -13.87 23.27
C ILE A 23 8.31 -15.29 23.02
N VAL A 24 8.29 -16.15 24.04
CA VAL A 24 8.75 -17.53 23.95
C VAL A 24 7.95 -18.30 22.89
N HIS A 25 6.62 -18.23 22.94
CA HIS A 25 5.78 -18.88 21.93
C HIS A 25 5.94 -18.27 20.54
N SER A 26 6.21 -16.96 20.43
CA SER A 26 6.51 -16.35 19.14
C SER A 26 7.79 -16.91 18.55
N PHE A 27 8.88 -16.98 19.31
CA PHE A 27 10.13 -17.58 18.83
C PHE A 27 9.98 -19.08 18.54
N ALA A 28 9.28 -19.81 19.41
CA ALA A 28 8.98 -21.21 19.19
C ALA A 28 8.19 -21.42 17.89
N ALA A 29 7.22 -20.55 17.57
CA ALA A 29 6.47 -20.64 16.32
C ALA A 29 7.36 -20.45 15.09
N PHE A 30 8.33 -19.52 15.12
CA PHE A 30 9.31 -19.36 14.04
C PHE A 30 10.22 -20.59 13.91
N TYR A 31 10.68 -21.15 15.02
CA TYR A 31 11.48 -22.37 15.02
C TYR A 31 10.70 -23.59 14.48
N VAL A 32 9.45 -23.76 14.91
CA VAL A 32 8.57 -24.84 14.45
C VAL A 32 8.26 -24.68 12.97
N ALA A 33 7.94 -23.46 12.50
CA ALA A 33 7.71 -23.20 11.08
C ALA A 33 8.95 -23.48 10.23
N TRP A 34 10.14 -23.16 10.74
CA TRP A 34 11.41 -23.55 10.11
C TRP A 34 11.56 -25.07 10.04
N ASN A 35 11.34 -25.77 11.15
CA ASN A 35 11.43 -27.22 11.21
C ASN A 35 10.46 -27.90 10.22
N VAL A 36 9.19 -27.47 10.18
CA VAL A 36 8.22 -27.97 9.21
C VAL A 36 8.68 -27.70 7.78
N SER A 37 9.14 -26.47 7.49
CA SER A 37 9.68 -26.12 6.16
C SER A 37 10.84 -27.04 5.75
N SER A 38 11.70 -27.41 6.69
CA SER A 38 12.82 -28.33 6.48
C SER A 38 12.36 -29.76 6.23
N THR A 39 11.41 -30.27 7.02
CA THR A 39 10.85 -31.62 6.85
C THR A 39 10.24 -31.82 5.47
N PHE A 40 9.53 -30.81 4.96
CA PHE A 40 8.88 -30.85 3.65
C PHE A 40 9.72 -30.26 2.52
N ARG A 41 11.04 -30.08 2.72
CA ARG A 41 11.94 -29.44 1.75
C ARG A 41 11.91 -30.09 0.36
N HIS A 42 11.72 -31.41 0.30
CA HIS A 42 11.65 -32.17 -0.95
C HIS A 42 10.33 -32.01 -1.72
N LYS A 43 9.27 -31.49 -1.07
CA LYS A 43 7.94 -31.28 -1.67
C LYS A 43 7.69 -29.81 -2.07
N ILE A 44 8.50 -28.88 -1.58
CA ILE A 44 8.36 -27.46 -1.87
C ILE A 44 9.20 -27.06 -3.10
N VAL A 45 8.63 -26.20 -3.93
CA VAL A 45 9.32 -25.62 -5.09
C VAL A 45 9.88 -24.27 -4.69
N LEU A 46 11.20 -24.11 -4.80
CA LEU A 46 11.90 -22.90 -4.40
C LEU A 46 12.72 -22.34 -5.57
N LYS A 47 12.93 -21.03 -5.56
CA LYS A 47 13.72 -20.34 -6.57
C LYS A 47 15.13 -20.12 -6.05
N ALA A 48 16.15 -20.20 -6.91
CA ALA A 48 17.50 -19.81 -6.53
C ALA A 48 17.52 -18.35 -6.06
N SER A 49 18.25 -18.07 -4.99
CA SER A 49 18.39 -16.71 -4.47
C SER A 49 19.15 -15.83 -5.46
N GLU A 50 18.66 -14.60 -5.65
CA GLU A 50 19.35 -13.55 -6.40
C GLU A 50 20.39 -12.81 -5.53
N TYR A 51 20.35 -13.01 -4.21
CA TYR A 51 21.17 -12.26 -3.23
C TYR A 51 22.25 -13.11 -2.55
N ILE A 52 22.00 -14.41 -2.36
CA ILE A 52 22.86 -15.29 -1.58
C ILE A 52 23.17 -16.56 -2.39
N ASN A 53 24.40 -16.66 -2.89
CA ASN A 53 24.84 -17.81 -3.68
C ASN A 53 24.66 -19.12 -2.92
N GLY A 54 24.08 -20.12 -3.59
CA GLY A 54 23.84 -21.47 -3.04
C GLY A 54 22.59 -21.61 -2.17
N TYR A 55 21.87 -20.50 -1.90
CA TYR A 55 20.60 -20.55 -1.17
C TYR A 55 19.42 -20.52 -2.13
N GLN A 56 18.29 -21.07 -1.67
CA GLN A 56 17.01 -20.95 -2.35
C GLN A 56 16.04 -20.16 -1.47
N ARG A 57 15.09 -19.50 -2.10
CA ARG A 57 14.10 -18.63 -1.48
C ARG A 57 12.68 -19.11 -1.80
N ASP A 58 11.80 -18.91 -0.82
CA ASP A 58 10.35 -18.97 -1.03
C ASP A 58 9.89 -17.80 -1.94
N HIS A 59 9.26 -18.16 -3.05
CA HIS A 59 8.76 -17.23 -4.07
C HIS A 59 7.25 -17.42 -4.31
N THR A 60 6.57 -18.14 -3.41
CA THR A 60 5.19 -18.58 -3.60
C THR A 60 4.17 -17.45 -3.34
N ASP A 61 4.54 -16.41 -2.59
CA ASP A 61 3.72 -15.19 -2.47
C ASP A 61 3.80 -14.37 -3.78
N ALA A 62 2.79 -14.54 -4.64
CA ALA A 62 2.75 -13.91 -5.96
C ALA A 62 2.74 -12.37 -5.89
N GLU A 63 2.03 -11.79 -4.92
CA GLU A 63 1.99 -10.33 -4.74
C GLU A 63 3.37 -9.77 -4.43
N TRP A 64 4.11 -10.39 -3.50
CA TRP A 64 5.46 -9.97 -3.16
C TRP A 64 6.42 -10.17 -4.32
N GLU A 65 6.33 -11.28 -5.06
CA GLU A 65 7.19 -11.53 -6.22
C GLU A 65 6.97 -10.46 -7.31
N PHE A 66 5.72 -10.15 -7.66
CA PHE A 66 5.41 -9.13 -8.67
C PHE A 66 5.73 -7.71 -8.19
N TYR A 67 5.49 -7.41 -6.92
CA TYR A 67 5.89 -6.14 -6.31
C TYR A 67 7.42 -5.98 -6.32
N SER A 68 8.16 -7.02 -5.95
CA SER A 68 9.63 -7.01 -5.94
C SER A 68 10.21 -6.79 -7.33
N LYS A 69 9.66 -7.44 -8.37
CA LYS A 69 10.04 -7.19 -9.77
C LYS A 69 9.78 -5.74 -10.21
N SER A 70 8.74 -5.12 -9.66
CA SER A 70 8.36 -3.73 -9.96
C SER A 70 9.12 -2.69 -9.11
N LEU A 71 9.79 -3.12 -8.03
CA LEU A 71 10.41 -2.25 -7.04
C LEU A 71 11.44 -1.30 -7.64
N SER A 72 12.26 -1.76 -8.57
CA SER A 72 13.26 -0.90 -9.23
C SER A 72 12.61 0.28 -9.97
N ARG A 73 11.52 0.04 -10.70
CA ARG A 73 10.74 1.09 -11.38
C ARG A 73 10.10 2.04 -10.37
N ILE A 74 9.51 1.52 -9.30
CA ILE A 74 8.91 2.32 -8.22
C ILE A 74 9.97 3.26 -7.62
N LEU A 75 11.16 2.74 -7.29
CA LEU A 75 12.24 3.52 -6.70
C LEU A 75 12.77 4.59 -7.67
N ILE A 76 12.99 4.24 -8.95
CA ILE A 76 13.46 5.20 -9.97
C ILE A 76 12.46 6.36 -10.11
N ILE A 77 11.18 6.05 -10.33
CA ILE A 77 10.13 7.06 -10.51
C ILE A 77 10.03 7.97 -9.29
N ASN A 78 9.90 7.39 -8.10
CA ASN A 78 9.66 8.16 -6.89
C ASN A 78 10.90 8.97 -6.46
N THR A 79 12.10 8.48 -6.75
CA THR A 79 13.34 9.24 -6.50
C THR A 79 13.45 10.44 -7.44
N LEU A 80 13.22 10.25 -8.74
CA LEU A 80 13.22 11.34 -9.73
C LEU A 80 12.13 12.36 -9.40
N HIS A 81 10.92 11.88 -9.09
CA HIS A 81 9.81 12.70 -8.60
C HIS A 81 10.22 13.55 -7.41
N MET A 82 10.72 12.96 -6.33
CA MET A 82 11.09 13.66 -5.10
C MET A 82 12.14 14.76 -5.35
N VAL A 83 13.10 14.50 -6.23
CA VAL A 83 14.12 15.49 -6.63
C VAL A 83 13.46 16.66 -7.37
N LEU A 84 12.66 16.37 -8.39
CA LEU A 84 11.95 17.40 -9.16
C LEU A 84 10.96 18.18 -8.30
N PHE A 85 10.26 17.52 -7.38
CA PHE A 85 9.27 18.12 -6.48
C PHE A 85 9.91 19.16 -5.56
N LYS A 86 11.17 18.99 -5.17
CA LYS A 86 11.92 19.97 -4.36
C LYS A 86 12.59 21.06 -5.20
N ILE A 87 13.11 20.71 -6.38
CA ILE A 87 13.89 21.63 -7.21
C ILE A 87 12.98 22.59 -8.01
N CYS A 88 11.93 22.08 -8.65
CA CYS A 88 11.09 22.87 -9.56
C CYS A 88 10.46 24.10 -8.88
N PRO A 89 9.90 24.02 -7.66
CA PRO A 89 9.31 25.21 -7.00
C PRO A 89 10.35 26.27 -6.60
N VAL A 90 11.62 25.88 -6.44
CA VAL A 90 12.72 26.79 -6.10
C VAL A 90 13.24 27.52 -7.34
N LEU A 91 13.33 26.82 -8.48
CA LEU A 91 13.92 27.35 -9.71
C LEU A 91 12.93 28.02 -10.65
N LEU A 92 11.63 27.67 -10.58
CA LEU A 92 10.65 28.04 -11.59
C LEU A 92 9.44 28.76 -10.99
N PRO A 93 8.76 29.63 -11.76
CA PRO A 93 7.47 30.19 -11.35
C PRO A 93 6.45 29.09 -11.02
N LYS A 94 5.60 29.33 -10.02
CA LYS A 94 4.63 28.36 -9.48
C LYS A 94 3.87 27.57 -10.56
N LYS A 95 3.25 28.27 -11.53
CA LYS A 95 2.48 27.63 -12.61
C LYS A 95 3.34 26.73 -13.50
N LEU A 96 4.56 27.18 -13.85
CA LEU A 96 5.47 26.39 -14.69
C LEU A 96 5.97 25.15 -13.94
N SER A 97 6.33 25.30 -12.67
CA SER A 97 6.69 24.17 -11.79
C SER A 97 5.58 23.13 -11.74
N GLN A 98 4.34 23.55 -11.52
CA GLN A 98 3.17 22.66 -11.48
C GLN A 98 2.96 21.90 -12.81
N CYS A 99 3.04 22.60 -13.95
CA CYS A 99 2.87 21.98 -15.26
C CYS A 99 3.99 20.97 -15.56
N LEU A 100 5.25 21.30 -15.25
CA LEU A 100 6.38 20.39 -15.46
C LEU A 100 6.30 19.14 -14.58
N LEU A 101 5.93 19.31 -13.31
CA LEU A 101 5.71 18.18 -12.41
C LEU A 101 4.60 17.28 -12.94
N LEU A 102 3.47 17.85 -13.36
CA LEU A 102 2.37 17.06 -13.91
C LEU A 102 2.78 16.33 -15.20
N ALA A 103 3.49 17.00 -16.11
CA ALA A 103 3.99 16.36 -17.33
C ALA A 103 4.94 15.19 -16.99
N PHE A 104 5.84 15.39 -16.02
CA PHE A 104 6.70 14.34 -15.52
C PHE A 104 5.90 13.19 -14.90
N TRP A 105 4.87 13.46 -14.11
CA TRP A 105 4.01 12.44 -13.51
C TRP A 105 3.32 11.57 -14.54
N ILE A 106 2.76 12.18 -15.59
CA ILE A 106 2.15 11.44 -16.71
C ILE A 106 3.19 10.52 -17.37
N VAL A 107 4.40 11.03 -17.66
CA VAL A 107 5.49 10.22 -18.25
C VAL A 107 5.93 9.11 -17.30
N ALA A 108 5.99 9.38 -15.99
CA ALA A 108 6.35 8.40 -14.98
C ALA A 108 5.33 7.25 -14.92
N GLU A 109 4.03 7.55 -14.96
CA GLU A 109 2.98 6.52 -14.98
C GLU A 109 2.99 5.71 -16.27
N ILE A 110 3.32 6.32 -17.42
CA ILE A 110 3.54 5.61 -18.68
C ILE A 110 4.72 4.62 -18.56
N PHE A 111 5.83 5.06 -17.95
CA PHE A 111 7.00 4.20 -17.73
C PHE A 111 6.73 3.07 -16.71
N PHE A 112 5.87 3.34 -15.71
CA PHE A 112 5.48 2.35 -14.72
C PHE A 112 4.53 1.29 -15.30
N THR A 113 3.51 1.74 -16.03
CA THR A 113 2.47 0.90 -16.63
C THR A 113 2.62 0.85 -18.15
N SER A 114 1.80 1.60 -18.88
CA SER A 114 1.82 1.78 -20.31
C SER A 114 1.06 3.05 -20.70
N ALA A 115 1.28 3.54 -21.93
CA ALA A 115 0.51 4.67 -22.47
C ALA A 115 -0.99 4.38 -22.52
N THR A 116 -1.37 3.14 -22.85
CA THR A 116 -2.76 2.69 -22.89
C THR A 116 -3.43 2.82 -21.52
N CYS A 117 -2.77 2.38 -20.45
CA CYS A 117 -3.29 2.51 -19.09
C CYS A 117 -3.54 3.96 -18.70
N VAL A 118 -2.57 4.83 -18.97
CA VAL A 118 -2.66 6.26 -18.64
C VAL A 118 -3.78 6.94 -19.42
N VAL A 119 -3.94 6.65 -20.72
CA VAL A 119 -5.02 7.20 -21.55
C VAL A 119 -6.39 6.72 -21.07
N ILE A 120 -6.55 5.44 -20.74
CA ILE A 120 -7.81 4.89 -20.23
C ILE A 120 -8.17 5.54 -18.90
N VAL A 121 -7.23 5.62 -17.95
CA VAL A 121 -7.47 6.26 -16.65
C VAL A 121 -7.78 7.74 -16.81
N PHE A 122 -7.06 8.46 -17.66
CA PHE A 122 -7.34 9.88 -17.95
C PHE A 122 -8.75 10.06 -18.53
N THR A 123 -9.11 9.25 -19.51
CA THR A 123 -10.42 9.31 -20.16
C THR A 123 -11.53 9.02 -19.16
N LEU A 124 -11.38 7.97 -18.35
CA LEU A 124 -12.32 7.64 -17.29
C LEU A 124 -12.42 8.79 -16.27
N ALA A 125 -11.30 9.36 -15.84
CA ALA A 125 -11.27 10.46 -14.89
C ALA A 125 -12.03 11.69 -15.42
N VAL A 126 -11.81 12.05 -16.70
CA VAL A 126 -12.49 13.17 -17.37
C VAL A 126 -13.99 12.90 -17.50
N VAL A 127 -14.38 11.75 -18.04
CA VAL A 127 -15.80 11.40 -18.23
C VAL A 127 -16.54 11.39 -16.90
N MET A 128 -15.97 10.73 -15.88
CA MET A 128 -16.59 10.67 -14.56
C MET A 128 -16.60 12.02 -13.85
N GLY A 129 -15.57 12.85 -14.05
CA GLY A 129 -15.54 14.23 -13.55
C GLY A 129 -16.63 15.12 -14.16
N ILE A 130 -16.87 14.98 -15.47
CA ILE A 130 -17.96 15.68 -16.18
C ILE A 130 -19.32 15.21 -15.64
N ILE A 131 -19.55 13.90 -15.58
CA ILE A 131 -20.82 13.34 -15.05
C ILE A 131 -21.01 13.75 -13.58
N ALA A 132 -19.93 13.80 -12.79
CA ALA A 132 -19.92 14.30 -11.41
C ALA A 132 -20.38 15.75 -11.28
N ASN A 133 -19.94 16.61 -12.21
CA ASN A 133 -20.33 18.01 -12.20
C ASN A 133 -21.84 18.21 -12.41
N TYR A 134 -22.48 17.37 -13.24
CA TYR A 134 -23.91 17.50 -13.57
C TYR A 134 -24.86 16.70 -12.67
N TRP A 135 -24.59 15.40 -12.43
CA TRP A 135 -25.55 14.50 -11.76
C TRP A 135 -25.45 14.58 -10.23
N ARG A 136 -24.24 14.72 -9.67
CA ARG A 136 -23.99 14.90 -8.22
C ARG A 136 -24.69 13.86 -7.31
N SER A 137 -24.70 12.60 -7.73
CA SER A 137 -25.27 11.49 -6.95
C SER A 137 -24.20 10.47 -6.57
N GLU A 138 -23.89 10.39 -5.27
CA GLU A 138 -22.87 9.48 -4.73
C GLU A 138 -23.15 8.01 -5.05
N LEU A 139 -24.42 7.59 -4.94
CA LEU A 139 -24.85 6.21 -5.20
C LEU A 139 -24.58 5.79 -6.65
N VAL A 140 -24.73 6.71 -7.61
CA VAL A 140 -24.45 6.44 -9.02
C VAL A 140 -22.97 6.17 -9.22
N TYR A 141 -22.09 6.99 -8.64
CA TYR A 141 -20.64 6.79 -8.79
C TYR A 141 -20.15 5.52 -8.11
N TRP A 142 -20.65 5.22 -6.91
CA TRP A 142 -20.37 3.95 -6.23
C TRP A 142 -20.77 2.76 -7.10
N PHE A 143 -22.00 2.75 -7.61
CA PHE A 143 -22.48 1.65 -8.46
C PHE A 143 -21.67 1.54 -9.75
N THR A 144 -21.50 2.63 -10.51
CA THR A 144 -20.80 2.61 -11.80
C THR A 144 -19.35 2.18 -11.66
N LEU A 145 -18.62 2.69 -10.67
CA LEU A 145 -17.19 2.40 -10.52
C LEU A 145 -16.92 1.03 -9.87
N ILE A 146 -17.78 0.56 -8.96
CA ILE A 146 -17.72 -0.83 -8.50
C ILE A 146 -17.98 -1.79 -9.66
N MET A 147 -19.02 -1.53 -10.46
CA MET A 147 -19.34 -2.37 -11.62
C MET A 147 -18.19 -2.39 -12.64
N LEU A 148 -17.53 -1.24 -12.87
CA LEU A 148 -16.35 -1.16 -13.71
C LEU A 148 -15.21 -2.04 -13.18
N ILE A 149 -14.91 -1.98 -11.87
CA ILE A 149 -13.87 -2.81 -11.24
C ILE A 149 -14.22 -4.30 -11.38
N VAL A 150 -15.47 -4.69 -11.10
CA VAL A 150 -15.92 -6.08 -11.18
C VAL A 150 -15.84 -6.62 -12.62
N LYS A 151 -16.10 -5.77 -13.63
CA LYS A 151 -16.08 -6.14 -15.04
C LYS A 151 -14.77 -5.81 -15.75
N ILE A 152 -13.73 -5.38 -15.03
CA ILE A 152 -12.53 -4.83 -15.64
C ILE A 152 -11.84 -5.80 -16.59
N HIS A 153 -11.80 -7.10 -16.26
CA HIS A 153 -11.26 -8.17 -17.12
C HIS A 153 -12.04 -8.40 -18.41
N SER A 154 -13.30 -8.01 -18.47
CA SER A 154 -14.12 -8.10 -19.69
C SER A 154 -14.00 -6.84 -20.56
N ILE A 155 -13.54 -5.72 -19.99
CA ILE A 155 -13.50 -4.41 -20.65
C ILE A 155 -12.09 -4.09 -21.13
N ILE A 156 -11.07 -4.43 -20.33
CA ILE A 156 -9.68 -4.08 -20.57
C ILE A 156 -8.90 -5.33 -20.96
N ASN A 157 -8.14 -5.22 -22.05
CA ASN A 157 -7.17 -6.22 -22.46
C ASN A 157 -5.89 -6.06 -21.63
N PHE A 158 -5.77 -6.83 -20.57
CA PHE A 158 -4.57 -6.84 -19.74
C PHE A 158 -3.39 -7.55 -20.43
N SER A 159 -2.18 -7.11 -20.07
CA SER A 159 -0.96 -7.80 -20.45
C SER A 159 -0.95 -9.25 -19.96
N LYS A 160 -0.46 -10.17 -20.79
CA LYS A 160 -0.31 -11.60 -20.41
C LYS A 160 0.87 -11.87 -19.49
N VAL A 161 1.83 -10.93 -19.43
CA VAL A 161 3.01 -11.02 -18.57
C VAL A 161 2.58 -10.66 -17.14
N GLU A 162 2.77 -11.59 -16.20
CA GLU A 162 2.17 -11.53 -14.85
C GLU A 162 2.58 -10.29 -14.03
N ASP A 163 3.86 -9.89 -14.07
CA ASP A 163 4.30 -8.70 -13.34
C ASP A 163 3.78 -7.40 -13.97
N VAL A 164 3.61 -7.37 -15.30
CA VAL A 164 3.00 -6.25 -16.01
C VAL A 164 1.52 -6.16 -15.67
N TYR A 165 0.81 -7.30 -15.75
CA TYR A 165 -0.58 -7.43 -15.32
C TYR A 165 -0.79 -6.90 -13.89
N TYR A 166 0.09 -7.28 -12.96
CA TYR A 166 0.02 -6.81 -11.58
C TYR A 166 0.07 -5.28 -11.48
N ARG A 167 0.99 -4.63 -12.20
CA ARG A 167 1.09 -3.15 -12.22
C ARG A 167 -0.15 -2.51 -12.84
N GLU A 168 -0.61 -3.02 -13.98
CA GLU A 168 -1.80 -2.51 -14.68
C GLU A 168 -3.04 -2.62 -13.80
N PHE A 169 -3.29 -3.79 -13.22
CA PHE A 169 -4.45 -4.05 -12.38
C PHE A 169 -4.48 -3.13 -11.15
N ASN A 170 -3.38 -3.04 -10.41
CA ASN A 170 -3.30 -2.14 -9.25
C ASN A 170 -3.46 -0.67 -9.68
N TYR A 171 -2.82 -0.26 -10.77
CA TYR A 171 -2.96 1.10 -11.27
C TYR A 171 -4.41 1.45 -11.61
N TYR A 172 -5.15 0.57 -12.30
CA TYR A 172 -6.57 0.80 -12.58
C TYR A 172 -7.42 0.79 -11.31
N LEU A 173 -7.18 -0.15 -10.38
CA LEU A 173 -7.94 -0.26 -9.14
C LEU A 173 -7.82 1.01 -8.31
N TYR A 174 -6.59 1.44 -8.01
CA TYR A 174 -6.35 2.60 -7.15
C TYR A 174 -6.72 3.91 -7.86
N SER A 175 -6.49 4.02 -9.17
CA SER A 175 -6.98 5.16 -9.96
C SER A 175 -8.50 5.25 -9.93
N THR A 176 -9.21 4.13 -10.03
CA THR A 176 -10.68 4.10 -9.94
C THR A 176 -11.18 4.54 -8.56
N VAL A 177 -10.50 4.11 -7.49
CA VAL A 177 -10.80 4.58 -6.12
C VAL A 177 -10.55 6.10 -6.01
N LYS A 178 -9.48 6.64 -6.60
CA LYS A 178 -9.24 8.08 -6.62
C LYS A 178 -10.33 8.84 -7.40
N ILE A 179 -10.72 8.35 -8.57
CA ILE A 179 -11.80 8.93 -9.38
C ILE A 179 -13.11 8.94 -8.58
N LEU A 180 -13.46 7.83 -7.93
CA LEU A 180 -14.64 7.75 -7.05
C LEU A 180 -14.59 8.79 -5.93
N ASN A 181 -13.45 8.92 -5.25
CA ASN A 181 -13.25 9.93 -4.20
C ASN A 181 -13.55 11.35 -4.72
N PHE A 182 -13.06 11.69 -5.91
CA PHE A 182 -13.29 13.01 -6.49
C PHE A 182 -14.76 13.22 -6.91
N CYS A 183 -15.41 12.21 -7.49
CA CYS A 183 -16.83 12.29 -7.83
C CYS A 183 -17.72 12.50 -6.59
N ILE A 184 -17.41 11.82 -5.48
CA ILE A 184 -18.12 12.02 -4.21
C ILE A 184 -17.85 13.42 -3.66
N TYR A 185 -16.60 13.89 -3.72
CA TYR A 185 -16.25 15.26 -3.33
C TYR A 185 -17.10 16.31 -4.06
N LEU A 186 -17.22 16.22 -5.38
CA LEU A 186 -18.04 17.13 -6.18
C LEU A 186 -19.54 17.02 -5.84
N SER A 187 -20.01 15.82 -5.51
CA SER A 187 -21.41 15.59 -5.13
C SER A 187 -21.77 16.28 -3.81
N ARG A 188 -20.82 16.27 -2.86
CA ARG A 188 -20.98 16.88 -1.53
C ARG A 188 -20.76 18.39 -1.54
N THR A 189 -19.96 18.90 -2.48
CA THR A 189 -19.58 20.31 -2.53
C THR A 189 -20.33 21.05 -3.65
N LYS A 190 -21.66 21.10 -3.53
CA LYS A 190 -22.59 21.56 -4.58
C LYS A 190 -22.37 23.02 -5.04
N GLU A 191 -21.79 23.85 -4.20
CA GLU A 191 -21.56 25.27 -4.48
C GLU A 191 -20.31 25.51 -5.34
N ILE A 192 -19.41 24.52 -5.44
CA ILE A 192 -18.19 24.64 -6.25
C ILE A 192 -18.50 24.15 -7.67
N SER A 193 -18.43 25.05 -8.64
CA SER A 193 -18.37 24.68 -10.05
C SER A 193 -16.96 24.17 -10.39
N VAL A 194 -16.86 23.17 -11.27
CA VAL A 194 -15.55 22.67 -11.75
C VAL A 194 -14.82 23.78 -12.51
N SER A 195 -13.86 24.42 -11.83
CA SER A 195 -12.96 25.40 -12.44
C SER A 195 -11.76 24.70 -13.08
N SER A 196 -11.05 25.42 -13.97
CA SER A 196 -9.81 24.91 -14.55
C SER A 196 -8.76 24.56 -13.49
N SER A 197 -8.68 25.32 -12.40
CA SER A 197 -7.75 25.03 -11.29
C SER A 197 -8.13 23.76 -10.53
N LEU A 198 -9.43 23.53 -10.29
CA LEU A 198 -9.89 22.31 -9.62
C LEU A 198 -9.65 21.08 -10.49
N PHE A 199 -9.93 21.19 -11.80
CA PHE A 199 -9.64 20.12 -12.75
C PHE A 199 -8.13 19.82 -12.80
N PHE A 200 -7.28 20.85 -12.85
CA PHE A 200 -5.83 20.67 -12.78
C PHE A 200 -5.39 19.93 -11.51
N ARG A 201 -5.95 20.31 -10.35
CA ARG A 201 -5.68 19.65 -9.06
C ARG A 201 -6.19 18.20 -9.02
N TYR A 202 -7.32 17.93 -9.65
CA TYR A 202 -7.84 16.57 -9.80
C TYR A 202 -6.88 15.69 -10.61
N ILE A 203 -6.38 16.20 -11.74
CA ILE A 203 -5.39 15.48 -12.55
C ILE A 203 -4.07 15.28 -11.78
N GLN A 204 -3.62 16.27 -11.00
CA GLN A 204 -2.50 16.10 -10.07
C GLN A 204 -2.74 14.95 -9.08
N TYR A 205 -3.94 14.88 -8.48
CA TYR A 205 -4.29 13.83 -7.54
C TYR A 205 -4.28 12.43 -8.16
N ILE A 206 -4.80 12.29 -9.39
CA ILE A 206 -4.77 11.02 -10.12
C ILE A 206 -3.33 10.54 -10.35
N PHE A 207 -2.47 11.40 -10.88
CA PHE A 207 -1.13 11.02 -11.34
C PHE A 207 -0.01 11.19 -10.31
N TYR A 208 -0.30 11.64 -9.09
CA TYR A 208 0.73 11.80 -8.06
C TYR A 208 1.44 10.45 -7.74
N PRO A 209 2.74 10.28 -8.10
CA PRO A 209 3.38 8.97 -8.17
C PRO A 209 3.40 8.18 -6.85
N PRO A 210 3.65 8.80 -5.69
CA PRO A 210 3.64 8.07 -4.42
C PRO A 210 2.27 7.43 -4.09
N TYR A 211 1.16 7.92 -4.67
CA TYR A 211 -0.19 7.40 -4.38
C TYR A 211 -0.77 6.58 -5.53
N SER A 212 0.01 6.20 -6.55
CA SER A 212 -0.54 5.64 -7.80
C SER A 212 -1.05 4.21 -7.70
N ILE A 213 -0.52 3.38 -6.80
CA ILE A 213 -0.77 1.93 -6.83
C ILE A 213 -1.19 1.27 -5.52
N VAL A 214 -0.99 1.90 -4.35
CA VAL A 214 -1.19 1.20 -3.06
C VAL A 214 -1.73 2.07 -1.93
N LEU A 215 -1.63 3.41 -2.01
CA LEU A 215 -2.09 4.30 -0.95
C LEU A 215 -3.41 4.95 -1.32
N ILE A 216 -4.40 4.83 -0.42
CA ILE A 216 -5.68 5.52 -0.54
C ILE A 216 -5.64 6.77 0.35
N VAL A 217 -5.72 7.94 -0.28
CA VAL A 217 -5.79 9.26 0.36
C VAL A 217 -7.00 9.96 -0.20
N LEU A 218 -7.82 10.62 0.63
CA LEU A 218 -9.01 11.31 0.14
C LEU A 218 -8.61 12.56 -0.64
N PHE A 219 -9.42 12.95 -1.64
CA PHE A 219 -9.17 14.15 -2.44
C PHE A 219 -9.03 15.41 -1.58
N ASN A 220 -9.91 15.59 -0.58
CA ASN A 220 -9.85 16.72 0.35
C ASN A 220 -8.53 16.82 1.10
N ASP A 221 -8.03 15.68 1.57
CA ASP A 221 -6.79 15.62 2.35
C ASP A 221 -5.60 15.91 1.43
N PHE A 222 -5.59 15.34 0.21
CA PHE A 222 -4.58 15.64 -0.81
C PHE A 222 -4.57 17.11 -1.22
N ASP A 223 -5.74 17.70 -1.51
CA ASP A 223 -5.85 19.08 -1.96
C ASP A 223 -5.39 20.06 -0.88
N ALA A 224 -5.80 19.85 0.38
CA ALA A 224 -5.38 20.66 1.50
C ALA A 224 -3.86 20.59 1.71
N GLU A 225 -3.28 19.40 1.68
CA GLU A 225 -1.83 19.19 1.87
C GLU A 225 -1.02 19.77 0.72
N MET A 226 -1.42 19.53 -0.52
CA MET A 226 -0.72 20.03 -1.70
C MET A 226 -0.78 21.57 -1.76
N THR A 227 -1.90 22.17 -1.35
CA THR A 227 -2.04 23.64 -1.23
C THR A 227 -1.15 24.21 -0.12
N GLU A 228 -1.04 23.54 1.04
CA GLU A 228 -0.12 23.91 2.14
C GLU A 228 1.34 23.93 1.65
N ILE A 229 1.74 22.93 0.85
CA ILE A 229 3.09 22.83 0.29
C ILE A 229 3.34 23.96 -0.72
N GLU A 230 2.44 24.15 -1.68
CA GLU A 230 2.60 25.12 -2.77
C GLU A 230 2.52 26.59 -2.32
N ASN A 231 1.98 26.86 -1.14
CA ASN A 231 1.94 28.20 -0.56
C ASN A 231 3.16 28.49 0.32
N GLY A 232 4.10 27.54 0.44
CA GLY A 232 5.32 27.74 1.21
C GLY A 232 5.11 27.73 2.72
N SER A 233 3.93 27.33 3.23
CA SER A 233 3.70 27.11 4.67
C SER A 233 4.34 25.81 5.16
N MET A 234 5.49 25.46 4.59
CA MET A 234 6.15 24.18 4.72
C MET A 234 6.50 23.94 6.20
N LYS A 235 5.90 22.91 6.80
CA LYS A 235 6.44 22.36 8.04
C LYS A 235 7.86 21.90 7.74
N CYS A 236 8.85 22.44 8.45
CA CYS A 236 10.23 22.01 8.33
C CYS A 236 10.29 20.48 8.43
N ILE A 237 10.65 19.81 7.32
CA ILE A 237 10.72 18.35 7.30
C ILE A 237 11.80 17.94 8.29
N ASN A 238 11.42 17.12 9.26
CA ASN A 238 12.38 16.57 10.20
C ASN A 238 13.18 15.46 9.51
N TYR A 239 14.34 15.82 8.96
CA TYR A 239 15.24 14.90 8.26
C TYR A 239 15.67 13.71 9.14
N ARG A 240 15.78 13.90 10.47
CA ARG A 240 16.06 12.79 11.39
C ARG A 240 14.93 11.76 11.38
N ILE A 241 13.66 12.20 11.42
CA ILE A 241 12.50 11.30 11.33
C ILE A 241 12.46 10.63 9.95
N LEU A 242 12.71 11.39 8.88
CA LEU A 242 12.75 10.86 7.51
C LEU A 242 13.79 9.73 7.38
N MET A 243 15.01 9.95 7.88
CA MET A 243 16.08 8.94 7.85
C MET A 243 15.77 7.73 8.73
N ILE A 244 15.21 7.92 9.93
CA ILE A 244 14.80 6.79 10.79
C ILE A 244 13.76 5.92 10.09
N ARG A 245 12.80 6.52 9.36
CA ARG A 245 11.81 5.77 8.58
C ARG A 245 12.46 5.02 7.42
N LEU A 246 13.41 5.63 6.72
CA LEU A 246 14.14 4.99 5.62
C LEU A 246 14.91 3.77 6.11
N VAL A 247 15.73 3.94 7.14
CA VAL A 247 16.52 2.86 7.74
C VAL A 247 15.61 1.73 8.22
N ARG A 248 14.47 2.06 8.84
CA ARG A 248 13.47 1.07 9.25
C ARG A 248 12.93 0.27 8.06
N ILE A 249 12.60 0.91 6.94
CA ILE A 249 12.12 0.20 5.73
C ILE A 249 13.20 -0.74 5.20
N ILE A 250 14.45 -0.28 5.11
CA ILE A 250 15.59 -1.10 4.64
C ILE A 250 15.80 -2.30 5.56
N VAL A 251 15.80 -2.09 6.89
CA VAL A 251 15.95 -3.18 7.87
C VAL A 251 14.83 -4.21 7.73
N TRP A 252 13.57 -3.77 7.58
CA TRP A 252 12.46 -4.70 7.40
C TRP A 252 12.50 -5.42 6.05
N PHE A 253 12.98 -4.77 4.99
CA PHE A 253 13.17 -5.39 3.69
C PHE A 253 14.18 -6.53 3.79
N ILE A 254 15.37 -6.24 4.37
CA ILE A 254 16.42 -7.23 4.58
C ILE A 254 15.92 -8.37 5.49
N ALA A 255 15.24 -8.05 6.59
CA ALA A 255 14.70 -9.05 7.50
C ALA A 255 13.66 -9.95 6.81
N PHE A 256 12.76 -9.36 6.01
CA PHE A 256 11.75 -10.11 5.27
C PHE A 256 12.39 -11.05 4.25
N GLU A 257 13.33 -10.53 3.47
CA GLU A 257 14.10 -11.31 2.51
C GLU A 257 14.83 -12.47 3.19
N ILE A 258 15.59 -12.21 4.27
CA ILE A 258 16.28 -13.26 5.02
C ILE A 258 15.31 -14.35 5.48
N ILE A 259 14.16 -13.98 6.06
CA ILE A 259 13.20 -14.98 6.54
C ILE A 259 12.71 -15.88 5.40
N LEU A 260 12.46 -15.34 4.19
CA LEU A 260 12.03 -16.13 3.03
C LEU A 260 13.10 -17.13 2.52
N HIS A 261 14.37 -16.97 2.89
CA HIS A 261 15.45 -17.93 2.56
C HIS A 261 15.54 -19.09 3.56
N PHE A 262 15.00 -18.92 4.76
CA PHE A 262 15.10 -19.91 5.83
C PHE A 262 13.75 -20.58 6.12
N ILE A 263 12.66 -19.81 6.16
CA ILE A 263 11.33 -20.25 6.58
C ILE A 263 10.38 -20.16 5.40
N HIS A 264 10.01 -21.32 4.83
CA HIS A 264 9.34 -21.45 3.53
C HIS A 264 7.83 -21.68 3.71
N VAL A 265 7.21 -20.87 4.56
CA VAL A 265 5.81 -21.07 4.96
C VAL A 265 4.85 -20.94 3.79
N HIS A 266 5.05 -19.99 2.86
CA HIS A 266 4.14 -19.86 1.73
C HIS A 266 4.22 -21.08 0.81
N ALA A 267 5.43 -21.61 0.57
CA ALA A 267 5.62 -22.82 -0.22
C ALA A 267 4.99 -24.05 0.45
N VAL A 268 5.10 -24.19 1.77
CA VAL A 268 4.46 -25.26 2.54
C VAL A 268 2.93 -25.20 2.40
N LEU A 269 2.33 -24.02 2.47
CA LEU A 269 0.88 -23.82 2.37
C LEU A 269 0.32 -24.20 0.98
N VAL A 270 1.15 -24.24 -0.07
CA VAL A 270 0.72 -24.58 -1.44
C VAL A 270 0.81 -26.08 -1.76
N ILE A 271 1.48 -26.89 -0.94
CA ILE A 271 1.57 -28.36 -1.15
C ILE A 271 0.18 -29.01 -1.23
N GLY A 272 -0.76 -28.55 -0.40
CA GLY A 272 -2.16 -28.96 -0.43
C GLY A 272 -2.75 -29.32 0.94
N PRO A 273 -4.08 -29.48 1.04
CA PRO A 273 -4.76 -29.64 2.32
C PRO A 273 -4.37 -30.89 3.12
N ALA A 274 -4.07 -32.01 2.43
CA ALA A 274 -3.71 -33.29 3.05
C ALA A 274 -2.42 -33.21 3.89
N LEU A 275 -1.58 -32.19 3.68
CA LEU A 275 -0.42 -31.93 4.53
C LEU A 275 -0.84 -31.67 5.98
N PHE A 276 -1.92 -30.91 6.19
CA PHE A 276 -2.32 -30.46 7.52
C PHE A 276 -2.82 -31.61 8.40
N ASP A 277 -3.28 -32.71 7.80
CA ASP A 277 -3.65 -33.93 8.53
C ASP A 277 -2.43 -34.64 9.15
N THR A 278 -1.21 -34.31 8.68
CA THR A 278 0.04 -34.88 9.19
C THR A 278 0.72 -34.04 10.27
N LEU A 279 0.24 -32.81 10.48
CA LEU A 279 0.82 -31.85 11.42
C LEU A 279 0.02 -31.84 12.72
N ASN A 280 0.71 -31.65 13.84
CA ASN A 280 0.02 -31.43 15.11
C ASN A 280 -0.55 -30.00 15.20
N GLU A 281 -1.47 -29.78 16.14
CA GLU A 281 -2.15 -28.49 16.31
C GLU A 281 -1.19 -27.33 16.54
N TYR A 282 -0.08 -27.56 17.26
CA TYR A 282 0.91 -26.52 17.54
C TYR A 282 1.74 -26.16 16.30
N GLU A 283 2.04 -27.12 15.43
CA GLU A 283 2.67 -26.89 14.12
C GLU A 283 1.76 -26.07 13.22
N ILE A 284 0.48 -26.44 13.13
CA ILE A 284 -0.51 -25.71 12.34
C ILE A 284 -0.62 -24.26 12.84
N ALA A 285 -0.75 -24.07 14.17
CA ALA A 285 -0.80 -22.75 14.78
C ALA A 285 0.47 -21.93 14.52
N SER A 286 1.64 -22.58 14.56
CA SER A 286 2.94 -21.92 14.31
C SER A 286 3.10 -21.47 12.87
N ILE A 287 2.76 -22.32 11.89
CA ILE A 287 2.76 -21.99 10.47
C ILE A 287 1.78 -20.84 10.20
N SER A 288 0.58 -20.91 10.77
CA SER A 288 -0.45 -19.86 10.63
C SER A 288 0.01 -18.53 11.22
N TYR A 289 0.66 -18.56 12.39
CA TYR A 289 1.24 -17.37 13.02
C TYR A 289 2.33 -16.74 12.15
N VAL A 290 3.27 -17.54 11.65
CA VAL A 290 4.36 -17.04 10.80
C VAL A 290 3.83 -16.53 9.46
N ASN A 291 2.85 -17.19 8.85
CA ASN A 291 2.17 -16.70 7.65
C ASN A 291 1.57 -15.30 7.89
N GLY A 292 0.85 -15.12 8.99
CA GLY A 292 0.30 -13.81 9.37
C GLY A 292 1.39 -12.75 9.62
N LYS A 293 2.55 -13.14 10.14
CA LYS A 293 3.71 -12.25 10.31
C LYS A 293 4.33 -11.85 8.99
N LEU A 294 4.49 -12.79 8.06
CA LEU A 294 5.03 -12.51 6.73
C LEU A 294 4.08 -11.59 5.96
N PHE A 295 2.78 -11.86 6.02
CA PHE A 295 1.75 -10.97 5.48
C PHE A 295 1.87 -9.54 6.04
N TYR A 296 2.01 -9.39 7.36
CA TYR A 296 2.22 -8.09 7.99
C TYR A 296 3.51 -7.39 7.50
N MET A 297 4.63 -8.10 7.46
CA MET A 297 5.93 -7.55 7.03
C MET A 297 5.90 -7.11 5.57
N LYS A 298 5.25 -7.88 4.69
CA LYS A 298 5.01 -7.51 3.30
C LYS A 298 4.33 -6.13 3.20
N TYR A 299 3.23 -5.92 3.92
CA TYR A 299 2.51 -4.64 3.86
C TYR A 299 3.22 -3.48 4.57
N LEU A 300 4.14 -3.74 5.52
CA LEU A 300 5.04 -2.70 6.00
C LEU A 300 5.91 -2.12 4.87
N LEU A 301 6.28 -2.95 3.90
CA LEU A 301 7.13 -2.55 2.77
C LEU A 301 6.31 -1.96 1.62
N ILE A 302 5.23 -2.65 1.22
CA ILE A 302 4.35 -2.23 0.13
C ILE A 302 3.75 -0.84 0.42
N PHE A 303 3.26 -0.59 1.64
CA PHE A 303 2.77 0.75 2.01
C PHE A 303 3.89 1.69 2.43
N GLY A 304 4.95 1.18 3.06
CA GLY A 304 6.01 1.99 3.65
C GLY A 304 6.84 2.74 2.63
N ILE A 305 7.21 2.11 1.51
CA ILE A 305 8.04 2.72 0.47
C ILE A 305 7.38 3.98 -0.13
N PRO A 306 6.17 3.90 -0.73
CA PRO A 306 5.50 5.09 -1.25
C PRO A 306 5.16 6.11 -0.16
N SER A 307 4.82 5.66 1.06
CA SER A 307 4.59 6.57 2.19
C SER A 307 5.84 7.36 2.57
N TRP A 308 7.03 6.77 2.41
CA TRP A 308 8.27 7.47 2.70
C TRP A 308 8.51 8.62 1.72
N PHE A 309 8.30 8.38 0.42
CA PHE A 309 8.43 9.43 -0.61
C PHE A 309 7.39 10.54 -0.43
N ALA A 310 6.12 10.19 -0.21
CA ALA A 310 5.09 11.19 0.07
C ALA A 310 5.41 12.03 1.31
N PHE A 311 5.95 11.41 2.36
CA PHE A 311 6.39 12.12 3.56
C PHE A 311 7.62 13.01 3.28
N ALA A 312 8.51 12.61 2.38
CA ALA A 312 9.65 13.42 1.93
C ALA A 312 9.22 14.67 1.15
N ASP A 313 8.06 14.61 0.49
CA ASP A 313 7.43 15.73 -0.21
C ASP A 313 6.69 16.68 0.74
N GLY A 314 6.51 16.29 2.02
CA GLY A 314 5.77 17.06 3.02
C GLY A 314 4.30 16.68 3.15
N MET A 315 3.84 15.68 2.40
CA MET A 315 2.49 15.11 2.51
C MET A 315 2.34 14.27 3.80
N LYS A 316 1.11 13.95 4.19
CA LYS A 316 0.79 13.16 5.38
C LYS A 316 0.15 11.82 4.97
N PRO A 317 0.93 10.87 4.45
CA PRO A 317 0.39 9.58 4.01
C PRO A 317 -0.24 8.81 5.19
N PRO A 318 -1.21 7.92 4.91
CA PRO A 318 -1.80 7.07 5.93
C PRO A 318 -0.73 6.28 6.67
N ALA A 319 -0.85 6.18 8.00
CA ALA A 319 0.09 5.38 8.76
C ALA A 319 -0.04 3.89 8.41
N GLY A 320 1.10 3.21 8.29
CA GLY A 320 1.16 1.78 7.98
C GLY A 320 0.55 0.86 9.05
N PRO A 321 0.53 -0.45 8.78
CA PRO A 321 -0.13 -1.43 9.62
C PRO A 321 0.52 -1.52 11.00
N ILE A 322 -0.29 -1.76 12.03
CA ILE A 322 0.22 -2.16 13.34
C ILE A 322 0.51 -3.66 13.37
N CYS A 323 1.44 -4.08 14.23
CA CYS A 323 1.79 -5.49 14.35
C CYS A 323 0.56 -6.35 14.66
N ILE A 324 0.26 -7.32 13.79
CA ILE A 324 -0.94 -8.16 13.87
C ILE A 324 -1.04 -8.90 15.20
N SER A 325 0.09 -9.30 15.78
CA SER A 325 0.14 -10.02 17.05
C SER A 325 -0.13 -9.15 18.28
N ARG A 326 -0.28 -7.83 18.12
CA ARG A 326 -0.73 -6.91 19.17
C ARG A 326 -2.22 -6.60 19.08
N ILE A 327 -2.92 -7.18 18.12
CA ILE A 327 -4.33 -6.94 17.87
C ILE A 327 -5.15 -8.00 18.59
N SER A 328 -5.96 -7.59 19.56
CA SER A 328 -6.83 -8.48 20.34
C SER A 328 -8.30 -8.38 19.95
N ASN A 329 -8.68 -7.45 19.07
CA ASN A 329 -10.05 -7.30 18.60
C ASN A 329 -10.12 -6.96 17.10
N TYR A 330 -11.13 -7.51 16.43
CA TYR A 330 -11.34 -7.30 14.99
C TYR A 330 -11.62 -5.84 14.64
N SER A 331 -12.28 -5.08 15.53
CA SER A 331 -12.55 -3.66 15.29
C SER A 331 -11.28 -2.82 15.16
N GLN A 332 -10.23 -3.15 15.91
CA GLN A 332 -8.91 -2.53 15.87
C GLN A 332 -8.15 -3.00 14.64
N MET A 333 -8.28 -4.28 14.27
CA MET A 333 -7.71 -4.82 13.04
C MET A 333 -8.15 -4.02 11.82
N TRP A 334 -9.47 -3.87 11.62
CA TRP A 334 -10.05 -3.12 10.52
C TRP A 334 -9.60 -1.66 10.48
N ARG A 335 -9.41 -1.03 11.64
CA ARG A 335 -8.97 0.37 11.74
C ARG A 335 -7.49 0.59 11.47
N SER A 336 -6.67 -0.45 11.63
CA SER A 336 -5.22 -0.29 11.81
C SER A 336 -4.38 -1.11 10.85
N PHE A 337 -4.98 -2.00 10.05
CA PHE A 337 -4.28 -2.76 9.01
C PHE A 337 -4.06 -1.88 7.78
N ASP A 338 -5.13 -1.50 7.08
CA ASP A 338 -5.12 -0.50 6.02
C ASP A 338 -5.92 0.72 6.45
N ARG A 339 -5.21 1.76 6.88
CA ARG A 339 -5.84 2.99 7.36
C ARG A 339 -6.43 3.82 6.22
N GLY A 340 -5.83 3.76 5.03
CA GLY A 340 -6.32 4.48 3.86
C GLY A 340 -7.69 3.94 3.46
N LEU A 341 -7.78 2.62 3.28
CA LEU A 341 -9.04 1.93 3.00
C LEU A 341 -10.08 2.13 4.11
N TYR A 342 -9.67 2.01 5.38
CA TYR A 342 -10.59 2.25 6.50
C TYR A 342 -11.18 3.68 6.49
N VAL A 343 -10.33 4.69 6.30
CA VAL A 343 -10.77 6.08 6.25
C VAL A 343 -11.68 6.32 5.05
N PHE A 344 -11.34 5.72 3.90
CA PHE A 344 -12.17 5.74 2.70
C PHE A 344 -13.56 5.16 2.98
N LEU A 345 -13.67 3.89 3.39
CA LEU A 345 -14.96 3.22 3.64
C LEU A 345 -15.79 3.88 4.76
N LYS A 346 -15.13 4.56 5.70
CA LYS A 346 -15.82 5.25 6.79
C LYS A 346 -16.39 6.61 6.36
N LYS A 347 -15.68 7.32 5.47
CA LYS A 347 -15.99 8.71 5.12
C LYS A 347 -16.67 8.84 3.76
N GLN A 348 -16.49 7.89 2.85
CA GLN A 348 -17.07 7.86 1.50
C GLN A 348 -18.20 6.83 1.47
#